data_AF-A0A4R3Q3G6-F1
#
_entry.id   AF-A0A4R3Q3G6-F1
#
_cell.length_a   1.000
_cell.length_b   1.000
_cell.length_c   1.000
_cell.angle_alpha   90.00
_cell.angle_beta   90.00
_cell.angle_gamma   90.00
#
_symmetry.space_group_name_H-M   'P 1'
#
loop_
_entity.id
_entity.type
_entity.pdbx_description
1 polymer ?
#
loop_
_entity_poly.entity_id
_entity_poly.type
_entity_poly.pdbx_seq_one_letter_code
_entity_poly.pdbx_strand_id
1 'polypeptide(L)'
;MSAHLSAHPNLYPHIVALSQDRASKALGAPKSTREVNLASEFAALGADEIGFEARMEYTGTVSHVWEKFMAGGRLMYRMGDKLPDMEDVARIEISELPALRLPDTFYAYFGEEAGLYLEDEPDVFVDGVYFWHATDFGDPFYMYVVACGSSGTPIEKMSLAELTIAKTRVAIGTIEPHQQFGDTLAEMIGDPAVCRAVKNTVIKDVIALSLAFIADPDAMPDLTREVNVSAAVPTIGLRN
;
A
#
# COMPACT_ATOMS: atom_id res chain seq x y z
N MET A 1 9.73 1.47 -24.61
CA MET A 1 8.87 1.24 -23.44
C MET A 1 9.50 2.03 -22.31
N SER A 2 8.82 3.08 -21.81
CA SER A 2 9.31 3.83 -20.65
C SER A 2 9.20 2.91 -19.44
N ALA A 3 10.27 2.78 -18.65
CA ALA A 3 10.22 2.00 -17.41
C ALA A 3 9.57 2.89 -16.34
N HIS A 4 8.25 2.80 -16.22
CA HIS A 4 7.51 3.47 -15.14
C HIS A 4 7.86 2.79 -13.81
N LEU A 5 8.03 3.58 -12.74
CA LEU A 5 8.14 3.02 -11.40
C LEU A 5 6.74 2.62 -10.95
N SER A 6 6.57 1.36 -10.57
CA SER A 6 5.34 0.88 -9.97
C SER A 6 5.72 0.07 -8.74
N ALA A 7 5.00 0.28 -7.63
CA ALA A 7 5.21 -0.47 -6.39
C ALA A 7 4.68 -1.92 -6.49
N HIS A 8 4.29 -2.32 -7.70
CA HIS A 8 3.86 -3.65 -8.05
C HIS A 8 4.88 -4.67 -7.53
N PRO A 9 4.39 -5.77 -6.92
CA PRO A 9 5.24 -6.76 -6.28
C PRO A 9 6.40 -7.30 -7.14
N ASN A 10 6.25 -7.28 -8.48
CA ASN A 10 7.24 -7.76 -9.44
C ASN A 10 8.41 -6.79 -9.67
N LEU A 11 8.22 -5.49 -9.42
CA LEU A 11 9.25 -4.46 -9.62
C LEU A 11 10.07 -4.23 -8.36
N TYR A 12 9.54 -4.57 -7.20
CA TYR A 12 10.20 -4.41 -5.91
C TYR A 12 11.61 -5.04 -5.84
N PRO A 13 11.85 -6.29 -6.32
CA PRO A 13 13.19 -6.87 -6.32
C PRO A 13 14.19 -6.08 -7.17
N HIS A 14 13.72 -5.49 -8.28
CA HIS A 14 14.57 -4.72 -9.17
C HIS A 14 15.00 -3.39 -8.52
N ILE A 15 14.07 -2.72 -7.84
CA ILE A 15 14.36 -1.53 -7.03
C ILE A 15 15.38 -1.85 -5.94
N VAL A 16 15.19 -2.96 -5.20
CA VAL A 16 16.13 -3.39 -4.16
C VAL A 16 17.53 -3.67 -4.74
N ALA A 17 17.61 -4.41 -5.83
CA ALA A 17 18.88 -4.73 -6.49
C ALA A 17 19.60 -3.47 -6.98
N LEU A 18 18.88 -2.53 -7.56
CA LEU A 18 19.45 -1.26 -8.02
C LEU A 18 19.97 -0.41 -6.85
N SER A 19 19.21 -0.30 -5.76
CA SER A 19 19.65 0.40 -4.55
C SER A 19 20.90 -0.24 -3.95
N GLN A 20 20.98 -1.57 -3.92
CA GLN A 20 22.17 -2.29 -3.41
C GLN A 20 23.41 -2.06 -4.29
N ASP A 21 23.26 -2.11 -5.61
CA ASP A 21 24.35 -1.86 -6.56
C ASP A 21 24.86 -0.41 -6.44
N ARG A 22 23.96 0.57 -6.39
CA ARG A 22 24.30 1.99 -6.21
C ARG A 22 25.01 2.26 -4.89
N ALA A 23 24.47 1.73 -3.78
CA ALA A 23 25.11 1.86 -2.47
C ALA A 23 26.51 1.24 -2.47
N SER A 24 26.66 0.05 -3.05
CA SER A 24 27.95 -0.64 -3.17
C SER A 24 28.97 0.18 -3.98
N LYS A 25 28.55 0.78 -5.10
CA LYS A 25 29.39 1.66 -5.93
C LYS A 25 29.81 2.93 -5.18
N ALA A 26 28.88 3.57 -4.49
CA ALA A 26 29.16 4.78 -3.71
C ALA A 26 30.16 4.49 -2.57
N LEU A 27 29.96 3.38 -1.84
CA LEU A 27 30.84 2.97 -0.74
C LEU A 27 32.20 2.45 -1.21
N GLY A 28 32.26 1.82 -2.39
CA GLY A 28 33.49 1.33 -3.00
C GLY A 28 34.41 2.43 -3.55
N ALA A 29 33.93 3.66 -3.64
CA ALA A 29 34.71 4.79 -4.14
C ALA A 29 35.91 5.12 -3.23
N PRO A 30 37.02 5.66 -3.79
CA PRO A 30 38.12 6.22 -3.02
C PRO A 30 37.64 7.22 -1.97
N LYS A 31 38.33 7.28 -0.82
CA LYS A 31 37.92 8.15 0.30
C LYS A 31 37.74 9.61 -0.13
N SER A 32 38.56 10.11 -1.06
CA SER A 32 38.50 11.47 -1.57
C SER A 32 37.24 11.82 -2.37
N THR A 33 36.51 10.82 -2.89
CA THR A 33 35.29 11.03 -3.70
C THR A 33 34.04 10.41 -3.06
N ARG A 34 34.20 9.51 -2.10
CA ARG A 34 33.10 8.83 -1.41
C ARG A 34 32.10 9.80 -0.76
N GLU A 35 32.60 10.79 -0.03
CA GLU A 35 31.73 11.76 0.67
C GLU A 35 30.88 12.57 -0.32
N VAL A 36 31.49 13.01 -1.42
CA VAL A 36 30.80 13.75 -2.49
C VAL A 36 29.75 12.87 -3.18
N ASN A 37 30.09 11.61 -3.48
CA ASN A 37 29.16 10.68 -4.10
C ASN A 37 27.96 10.37 -3.20
N LEU A 38 28.19 10.12 -1.91
CA LEU A 38 27.12 9.88 -0.95
C LEU A 38 26.25 11.12 -0.77
N ALA A 39 26.85 12.31 -0.68
CA ALA A 39 26.08 13.56 -0.59
C ALA A 39 25.17 13.76 -1.82
N SER A 40 25.67 13.47 -3.02
CA SER A 40 24.88 13.49 -4.26
C SER A 40 23.75 12.46 -4.25
N GLU A 41 24.02 11.23 -3.83
CA GLU A 41 23.04 10.14 -3.82
C GLU A 41 21.92 10.36 -2.79
N PHE A 42 22.17 11.14 -1.74
CA PHE A 42 21.20 11.42 -0.68
C PHE A 42 20.60 12.84 -0.73
N ALA A 43 20.97 13.65 -1.73
CA ALA A 43 20.57 15.06 -1.80
C ALA A 43 19.04 15.27 -1.76
N ALA A 44 18.28 14.39 -2.40
CA ALA A 44 16.82 14.51 -2.48
C ALA A 44 16.11 14.38 -1.11
N LEU A 45 16.73 13.72 -0.12
CA LEU A 45 16.16 13.64 1.24
C LEU A 45 16.21 14.97 2.00
N GLY A 46 17.05 15.92 1.58
CA GLY A 46 17.13 17.23 2.23
C GLY A 46 15.85 18.06 2.09
N ALA A 47 15.01 17.73 1.11
CA ALA A 47 13.72 18.38 0.88
C ALA A 47 12.52 17.47 1.20
N ASP A 48 12.77 16.25 1.72
CA ASP A 48 11.73 15.27 2.01
C ASP A 48 11.02 15.60 3.34
N GLU A 49 9.68 15.62 3.32
CA GLU A 49 8.87 16.04 4.47
C GLU A 49 9.05 15.14 5.69
N ILE A 50 9.20 13.83 5.48
CA ILE A 50 9.32 12.85 6.58
C ILE A 50 10.76 12.54 6.97
N GLY A 51 11.71 12.80 6.08
CA GLY A 51 13.13 12.63 6.34
C GLY A 51 13.61 11.18 6.35
N PHE A 52 14.93 11.03 6.41
CA PHE A 52 15.60 9.74 6.20
C PHE A 52 15.23 8.65 7.22
N GLU A 53 15.15 8.98 8.51
CA GLU A 53 14.89 7.99 9.56
C GLU A 53 13.52 7.32 9.39
N ALA A 54 12.46 8.11 9.18
CA ALA A 54 11.12 7.60 8.93
C ALA A 54 11.05 6.78 7.63
N ARG A 55 11.73 7.24 6.55
CA ARG A 55 11.84 6.49 5.29
C ARG A 55 12.49 5.11 5.51
N MET A 56 13.51 5.02 6.37
CA MET A 56 14.16 3.75 6.69
C MET A 56 13.27 2.82 7.52
N GLU A 57 12.47 3.36 8.45
CA GLU A 57 11.47 2.58 9.19
C GLU A 57 10.42 1.98 8.23
N TYR A 58 9.85 2.82 7.35
CA TYR A 58 8.87 2.36 6.35
C TYR A 58 9.48 1.38 5.34
N THR A 59 10.77 1.51 5.03
CA THR A 59 11.49 0.51 4.22
C THR A 59 11.39 -0.88 4.86
N GLY A 60 11.54 -0.98 6.18
CA GLY A 60 11.40 -2.22 6.93
C GLY A 60 10.00 -2.81 6.80
N THR A 61 8.97 -1.99 7.06
CA THR A 61 7.55 -2.42 6.98
C THR A 61 7.18 -2.88 5.57
N VAL A 62 7.51 -2.11 4.53
CA VAL A 62 7.22 -2.48 3.14
C VAL A 62 7.96 -3.78 2.76
N SER A 63 9.21 -3.95 3.20
CA SER A 63 9.95 -5.21 2.97
C SER A 63 9.26 -6.40 3.64
N HIS A 64 8.82 -6.23 4.89
CA HIS A 64 8.14 -7.28 5.62
C HIS A 64 6.82 -7.70 4.95
N VAL A 65 6.01 -6.73 4.52
CA VAL A 65 4.74 -7.00 3.83
C VAL A 65 4.97 -7.68 2.49
N TRP A 66 5.97 -7.23 1.73
CA TRP A 66 6.35 -7.88 0.48
C TRP A 66 6.81 -9.33 0.71
N GLU A 67 7.61 -9.61 1.73
CA GLU A 67 8.02 -10.97 2.09
C GLU A 67 6.83 -11.86 2.45
N LYS A 68 5.87 -11.34 3.23
CA LYS A 68 4.62 -12.04 3.56
C LYS A 68 3.81 -12.37 2.30
N PHE A 69 3.63 -11.39 1.42
CA PHE A 69 2.98 -11.60 0.12
C PHE A 69 3.69 -12.68 -0.72
N MET A 70 5.03 -12.64 -0.75
CA MET A 70 5.83 -13.61 -1.50
C MET A 70 5.73 -15.04 -0.96
N ALA A 71 5.52 -15.18 0.35
CA ALA A 71 5.29 -16.45 1.02
C ALA A 71 3.82 -16.93 0.91
N GLY A 72 2.85 -16.02 0.89
CA GLY A 72 1.41 -16.31 0.94
C GLY A 72 0.75 -16.49 -0.43
N GLY A 73 1.41 -17.19 -1.35
CA GLY A 73 0.84 -17.58 -2.63
C GLY A 73 0.78 -16.48 -3.70
N ARG A 74 1.18 -15.24 -3.38
CA ARG A 74 1.33 -14.12 -4.33
C ARG A 74 0.05 -13.79 -5.09
N LEU A 75 -1.09 -13.86 -4.39
CA LEU A 75 -2.40 -13.63 -4.99
C LEU A 75 -2.55 -12.17 -5.41
N MET A 76 -2.68 -11.94 -6.70
CA MET A 76 -2.81 -10.61 -7.27
C MET A 76 -4.14 -10.47 -8.00
N TYR A 77 -4.89 -9.43 -7.65
CA TYR A 77 -6.18 -9.12 -8.24
C TYR A 77 -6.06 -7.83 -9.03
N ARG A 78 -6.23 -7.92 -10.36
CA ARG A 78 -6.31 -6.74 -11.22
C ARG A 78 -7.67 -6.08 -11.03
N MET A 79 -7.66 -4.87 -10.51
CA MET A 79 -8.84 -4.09 -10.16
C MET A 79 -9.08 -2.93 -11.13
N GLY A 80 -8.06 -2.46 -11.86
CA GLY A 80 -8.20 -1.36 -12.84
C GLY A 80 -9.39 -1.54 -13.80
N ASP A 81 -9.57 -2.73 -14.37
CA ASP A 81 -10.68 -3.03 -15.30
C ASP A 81 -12.03 -3.36 -14.61
N LYS A 82 -12.04 -3.50 -13.28
CA LYS A 82 -13.22 -3.94 -12.51
C LYS A 82 -13.89 -2.81 -11.74
N LEU A 83 -13.17 -1.70 -11.55
CA LEU A 83 -13.69 -0.55 -10.84
C LEU A 83 -14.65 0.22 -11.75
N PRO A 84 -15.77 0.73 -11.21
CA PRO A 84 -16.61 1.71 -11.92
C PRO A 84 -15.81 2.98 -12.25
N ASP A 85 -16.37 3.82 -13.10
CA ASP A 85 -15.84 5.16 -13.34
C ASP A 85 -15.71 5.93 -12.01
N MET A 86 -14.64 6.71 -11.85
CA MET A 86 -14.33 7.35 -10.56
C MET A 86 -15.42 8.31 -10.06
N GLU A 87 -16.17 8.94 -10.98
CA GLU A 87 -17.34 9.76 -10.62
C GLU A 87 -18.45 8.94 -9.97
N ASP A 88 -18.62 7.68 -10.39
CA ASP A 88 -19.59 6.77 -9.79
C ASP A 88 -19.07 6.18 -8.49
N VAL A 89 -17.76 5.90 -8.39
CA VAL A 89 -17.13 5.45 -7.13
C VAL A 89 -17.30 6.50 -6.03
N ALA A 90 -17.11 7.79 -6.34
CA ALA A 90 -17.29 8.88 -5.38
C ALA A 90 -18.72 9.02 -4.84
N ARG A 91 -19.70 8.35 -5.46
CA ARG A 91 -21.11 8.32 -5.03
C ARG A 91 -21.45 7.08 -4.22
N ILE A 92 -20.54 6.12 -4.09
CA ILE A 92 -20.77 4.89 -3.33
C ILE A 92 -20.44 5.15 -1.86
N GLU A 93 -21.47 5.19 -1.02
CA GLU A 93 -21.29 5.16 0.43
C GLU A 93 -21.11 3.71 0.89
N ILE A 94 -19.87 3.29 1.14
CA ILE A 94 -19.59 2.00 1.78
C ILE A 94 -19.66 2.21 3.30
N SER A 95 -20.87 2.13 3.84
CA SER A 95 -21.12 2.36 5.27
C SER A 95 -20.53 1.25 6.16
N GLU A 96 -20.58 0.00 5.70
CA GLU A 96 -20.00 -1.15 6.39
C GLU A 96 -19.49 -2.16 5.34
N LEU A 97 -18.25 -2.64 5.52
CA LEU A 97 -17.78 -3.79 4.75
C LEU A 97 -18.45 -5.05 5.33
N PRO A 98 -19.04 -5.94 4.51
CA PRO A 98 -19.59 -7.20 5.01
C PRO A 98 -18.46 -8.06 5.60
N ALA A 99 -18.76 -9.12 6.36
CA ALA A 99 -17.73 -10.05 6.83
C ALA A 99 -16.85 -10.51 5.64
N LEU A 100 -15.62 -10.00 5.60
CA LEU A 100 -14.76 -10.14 4.43
C LEU A 100 -13.98 -11.44 4.55
N ARG A 101 -14.42 -12.46 3.81
CA ARG A 101 -13.67 -13.72 3.68
C ARG A 101 -12.56 -13.53 2.66
N LEU A 102 -11.49 -12.89 3.11
CA LEU A 102 -10.35 -12.52 2.28
C LEU A 102 -9.25 -13.57 2.37
N PRO A 103 -8.36 -13.65 1.36
CA PRO A 103 -7.13 -14.39 1.46
C PRO A 103 -6.19 -13.82 2.53
N ASP A 104 -5.33 -14.67 3.12
CA ASP A 104 -4.36 -14.27 4.14
C ASP A 104 -3.38 -13.19 3.66
N THR A 105 -3.00 -13.22 2.38
CA THR A 105 -2.22 -12.15 1.75
C THR A 105 -2.64 -11.99 0.30
N PHE A 106 -2.78 -10.76 -0.14
CA PHE A 106 -3.04 -10.45 -1.54
C PHE A 106 -2.64 -9.02 -1.90
N TYR A 107 -2.59 -8.76 -3.19
CA TYR A 107 -2.33 -7.43 -3.74
C TYR A 107 -3.47 -7.03 -4.68
N ALA A 108 -4.17 -5.95 -4.34
CA ALA A 108 -5.16 -5.31 -5.21
C ALA A 108 -4.42 -4.32 -6.11
N TYR A 109 -4.28 -4.65 -7.39
CA TYR A 109 -3.53 -3.87 -8.38
C TYR A 109 -4.47 -2.94 -9.16
N PHE A 110 -4.20 -1.63 -9.12
CA PHE A 110 -4.93 -0.60 -9.86
C PHE A 110 -4.22 -0.18 -11.13
N GLY A 111 -2.90 0.03 -11.04
CA GLY A 111 -2.08 0.54 -12.14
C GLY A 111 -2.24 2.06 -12.36
N GLU A 112 -1.41 2.61 -13.24
CA GLU A 112 -1.44 4.03 -13.62
C GLU A 112 -2.74 4.38 -14.36
N GLU A 113 -3.24 3.43 -15.13
CA GLU A 113 -4.47 3.54 -15.93
C GLU A 113 -5.72 3.82 -15.10
N ALA A 114 -5.71 3.50 -13.80
CA ALA A 114 -6.81 3.83 -12.90
C ALA A 114 -6.91 5.33 -12.59
N GLY A 115 -5.88 6.13 -12.89
CA GLY A 115 -5.93 7.59 -12.73
C GLY A 115 -5.96 8.07 -11.27
N LEU A 116 -5.50 7.24 -10.33
CA LEU A 116 -5.50 7.52 -8.89
C LEU A 116 -4.27 8.34 -8.47
N TYR A 117 -4.12 9.54 -9.03
CA TYR A 117 -2.98 10.42 -8.77
C TYR A 117 -3.09 11.14 -7.42
N LEU A 118 -1.93 11.46 -6.83
CA LEU A 118 -1.86 12.31 -5.64
C LEU A 118 -2.07 13.77 -6.06
N GLU A 119 -2.96 14.49 -5.38
CA GLU A 119 -3.28 15.90 -5.73
C GLU A 119 -2.05 16.82 -5.66
N ASP A 120 -1.19 16.62 -4.66
CA ASP A 120 0.02 17.41 -4.43
C ASP A 120 1.21 16.97 -5.31
N GLU A 121 1.15 15.77 -5.89
CA GLU A 121 2.25 15.15 -6.65
C GLU A 121 1.71 14.47 -7.93
N PRO A 122 1.49 15.22 -9.02
CA PRO A 122 0.76 14.74 -10.20
C PRO A 122 1.49 13.64 -10.99
N ASP A 123 2.78 13.43 -10.76
CA ASP A 123 3.57 12.34 -11.35
C ASP A 123 3.56 11.06 -10.49
N VAL A 124 2.76 11.04 -9.42
CA VAL A 124 2.65 9.93 -8.45
C VAL A 124 1.22 9.45 -8.40
N PHE A 125 1.04 8.14 -8.46
CA PHE A 125 -0.28 7.50 -8.44
C PHE A 125 -0.31 6.33 -7.46
N VAL A 126 -1.50 5.99 -6.97
CA VAL A 126 -1.72 4.76 -6.20
C VAL A 126 -1.71 3.57 -7.16
N ASP A 127 -0.66 2.77 -7.09
CA ASP A 127 -0.45 1.59 -7.95
C ASP A 127 -1.29 0.40 -7.48
N GLY A 128 -1.48 0.29 -6.16
CA GLY A 128 -2.29 -0.76 -5.56
C GLY A 128 -2.15 -0.82 -4.05
N VAL A 129 -2.77 -1.83 -3.44
CA VAL A 129 -2.75 -2.04 -1.98
C VAL A 129 -2.38 -3.47 -1.66
N TYR A 130 -1.37 -3.65 -0.81
CA TYR A 130 -1.09 -4.92 -0.17
C TYR A 130 -2.01 -5.12 1.02
N PHE A 131 -2.55 -6.32 1.16
CA PHE A 131 -3.26 -6.76 2.35
C PHE A 131 -2.57 -7.97 2.94
N TRP A 132 -2.45 -7.99 4.26
CA TRP A 132 -1.90 -9.11 5.01
C TRP A 132 -2.68 -9.30 6.31
N HIS A 133 -3.27 -10.48 6.47
CA HIS A 133 -3.87 -10.96 7.69
C HIS A 133 -2.81 -11.34 8.72
N ALA A 134 -2.91 -10.74 9.91
CA ALA A 134 -2.06 -11.01 11.05
C ALA A 134 -2.90 -11.17 12.32
N THR A 135 -2.24 -11.59 13.39
CA THR A 135 -2.85 -11.71 14.73
C THR A 135 -1.93 -11.04 15.73
N ASP A 136 -2.46 -10.11 16.53
CA ASP A 136 -1.72 -9.50 17.64
C ASP A 136 -2.46 -9.81 18.94
N PHE A 137 -1.73 -10.30 19.95
CA PHE A 137 -2.29 -10.81 21.21
C PHE A 137 -3.48 -11.80 21.11
N GLY A 138 -3.70 -12.40 19.92
CA GLY A 138 -4.80 -13.32 19.66
C GLY A 138 -5.96 -12.70 18.87
N ASP A 139 -5.97 -11.39 18.68
CA ASP A 139 -6.99 -10.68 17.91
C ASP A 139 -6.58 -10.59 16.43
N PRO A 140 -7.43 -11.04 15.48
CA PRO A 140 -7.11 -11.00 14.06
C PRO A 140 -7.27 -9.60 13.48
N PHE A 141 -6.37 -9.18 12.61
CA PHE A 141 -6.50 -7.91 11.90
C PHE A 141 -5.88 -8.02 10.51
N TYR A 142 -6.27 -7.11 9.61
CA TYR A 142 -5.58 -6.93 8.33
C TYR A 142 -4.73 -5.67 8.39
N MET A 143 -3.45 -5.79 8.10
CA MET A 143 -2.64 -4.63 7.72
C MET A 143 -2.83 -4.38 6.23
N TYR A 144 -3.04 -3.12 5.86
CA TYR A 144 -3.03 -2.69 4.48
C TYR A 144 -1.91 -1.67 4.24
N VAL A 145 -1.22 -1.81 3.10
CA VAL A 145 -0.17 -0.89 2.66
C VAL A 145 -0.53 -0.39 1.27
N VAL A 146 -1.00 0.85 1.20
CA VAL A 146 -1.23 1.58 -0.03
C VAL A 146 0.12 1.95 -0.62
N ALA A 147 0.39 1.46 -1.82
CA ALA A 147 1.70 1.60 -2.45
C ALA A 147 1.59 2.44 -3.73
N CYS A 148 2.51 3.39 -3.89
CA CYS A 148 2.48 4.33 -4.99
C CYS A 148 3.48 3.99 -6.11
N GLY A 149 3.09 4.27 -7.34
CA GLY A 149 3.95 4.33 -8.51
C GLY A 149 4.33 5.77 -8.88
N SER A 150 5.26 5.94 -9.81
CA SER A 150 5.58 7.25 -10.39
C SER A 150 5.94 7.16 -11.88
N SER A 151 5.44 8.13 -12.64
CA SER A 151 5.62 8.23 -14.10
C SER A 151 6.74 9.20 -14.52
N GLY A 152 7.33 9.94 -13.58
CA GLY A 152 8.32 10.98 -13.86
C GLY A 152 9.67 10.43 -14.34
N THR A 153 10.51 9.99 -13.39
CA THR A 153 11.91 9.60 -13.66
C THR A 153 12.05 8.09 -13.79
N PRO A 154 12.73 7.55 -14.83
CA PRO A 154 13.04 6.13 -14.90
C PRO A 154 13.88 5.66 -13.71
N ILE A 155 13.54 4.50 -13.15
CA ILE A 155 14.16 3.95 -11.93
C ILE A 155 15.67 3.86 -12.03
N GLU A 156 16.21 3.54 -13.22
CA GLU A 156 17.64 3.37 -13.45
C GLU A 156 18.41 4.67 -13.32
N LYS A 157 17.72 5.82 -13.37
CA LYS A 157 18.32 7.16 -13.25
C LYS A 157 18.18 7.76 -11.85
N MET A 158 17.32 7.19 -11.01
CA MET A 158 17.09 7.68 -9.65
C MET A 158 18.31 7.47 -8.74
N SER A 159 18.61 8.47 -7.93
CA SER A 159 19.54 8.40 -6.80
C SER A 159 19.05 7.46 -5.70
N LEU A 160 19.91 7.11 -4.74
CA LEU A 160 19.53 6.30 -3.57
C LEU A 160 18.40 6.95 -2.77
N ALA A 161 18.42 8.27 -2.58
CA ALA A 161 17.34 8.99 -1.93
C ALA A 161 16.02 8.86 -2.70
N GLU A 162 16.04 9.09 -4.01
CA GLU A 162 14.84 8.99 -4.84
C GLU A 162 14.27 7.57 -4.87
N LEU A 163 15.12 6.55 -4.96
CA LEU A 163 14.71 5.14 -4.87
C LEU A 163 14.10 4.81 -3.50
N THR A 164 14.68 5.36 -2.42
CA THR A 164 14.18 5.18 -1.06
C THR A 164 12.81 5.83 -0.89
N ILE A 165 12.66 7.09 -1.31
CA ILE A 165 11.38 7.82 -1.29
C ILE A 165 10.34 7.06 -2.12
N ALA A 166 10.67 6.67 -3.36
CA ALA A 166 9.76 5.95 -4.23
C ALA A 166 9.28 4.62 -3.64
N LYS A 167 10.16 3.87 -2.99
CA LYS A 167 9.83 2.60 -2.31
C LYS A 167 8.96 2.78 -1.06
N THR A 168 9.01 3.94 -0.42
CA THR A 168 8.45 4.19 0.91
C THR A 168 7.37 5.26 0.92
N ARG A 169 6.92 5.67 -0.27
CA ARG A 169 5.76 6.52 -0.46
C ARG A 169 4.52 5.65 -0.37
N VAL A 170 4.15 5.39 0.88
CA VAL A 170 3.09 4.46 1.25
C VAL A 170 2.20 5.07 2.32
N ALA A 171 0.95 4.63 2.40
CA ALA A 171 0.12 4.77 3.59
C ALA A 171 -0.13 3.37 4.16
N ILE A 172 -0.04 3.25 5.48
CA ILE A 172 -0.15 1.99 6.21
C ILE A 172 -1.27 2.16 7.23
N GLY A 173 -2.23 1.23 7.21
CA GLY A 173 -3.28 1.16 8.21
C GLY A 173 -3.59 -0.27 8.59
N THR A 174 -4.43 -0.42 9.61
CA THR A 174 -4.89 -1.71 10.13
C THR A 174 -6.40 -1.73 10.18
N ILE A 175 -6.99 -2.89 9.95
CA ILE A 175 -8.43 -3.14 10.05
C ILE A 175 -8.62 -4.20 11.13
N GLU A 176 -9.11 -3.78 12.29
CA GLU A 176 -9.39 -4.64 13.42
C GLU A 176 -10.80 -5.28 13.32
N PRO A 177 -11.10 -6.31 14.13
CA PRO A 177 -12.44 -6.86 14.22
C PRO A 177 -13.41 -5.76 14.67
N HIS A 178 -14.53 -5.62 13.96
CA HIS A 178 -15.60 -4.65 14.26
C HIS A 178 -15.28 -3.17 13.95
N GLN A 179 -14.10 -2.83 13.42
CA GLN A 179 -13.78 -1.46 13.02
C GLN A 179 -14.23 -1.19 11.59
N GLN A 180 -15.06 -0.16 11.38
CA GLN A 180 -15.43 0.23 10.02
C GLN A 180 -14.17 0.70 9.26
N PHE A 181 -14.05 0.34 7.99
CA PHE A 181 -12.86 0.69 7.20
C PHE A 181 -12.60 2.21 7.17
N GLY A 182 -13.66 3.02 7.14
CA GLY A 182 -13.55 4.48 7.21
C GLY A 182 -12.87 4.98 8.49
N ASP A 183 -13.06 4.30 9.63
CA ASP A 183 -12.46 4.68 10.91
C ASP A 183 -10.94 4.43 10.92
N THR A 184 -10.49 3.40 10.19
CA THR A 184 -9.06 3.06 10.06
C THR A 184 -8.25 4.17 9.40
N LEU A 185 -8.92 5.01 8.58
CA LEU A 185 -8.24 6.05 7.82
C LEU A 185 -7.60 7.06 8.75
N ALA A 186 -8.26 7.42 9.86
CA ALA A 186 -7.76 8.42 10.80
C ALA A 186 -6.37 8.06 11.35
N GLU A 187 -6.14 6.77 11.59
CA GLU A 187 -4.97 6.20 12.26
C GLU A 187 -3.84 5.80 11.30
N MET A 188 -4.04 5.98 9.98
CA MET A 188 -2.99 5.67 9.00
C MET A 188 -1.69 6.44 9.26
N ILE A 189 -0.58 5.71 9.16
CA ILE A 189 0.79 6.24 9.20
C ILE A 189 1.45 6.09 7.83
N GLY A 190 2.57 6.78 7.60
CA GLY A 190 3.30 6.70 6.35
C GLY A 190 3.64 8.07 5.78
N ASP A 191 3.74 8.12 4.47
CA ASP A 191 3.96 9.35 3.72
C ASP A 191 2.72 10.28 3.82
N PRO A 192 2.85 11.51 4.35
CA PRO A 192 1.74 12.44 4.54
C PRO A 192 0.97 12.73 3.26
N ALA A 193 1.63 12.80 2.10
CA ALA A 193 0.96 13.06 0.83
C ALA A 193 0.02 11.90 0.47
N VAL A 194 0.48 10.65 0.67
CA VAL A 194 -0.32 9.45 0.42
C VAL A 194 -1.45 9.34 1.44
N CYS A 195 -1.17 9.54 2.73
CA CYS A 195 -2.18 9.51 3.79
C CYS A 195 -3.28 10.54 3.55
N ARG A 196 -2.94 11.78 3.18
CA ARG A 196 -3.92 12.83 2.84
C ARG A 196 -4.74 12.44 1.62
N ALA A 197 -4.11 11.95 0.56
CA ALA A 197 -4.80 11.54 -0.66
C ALA A 197 -5.80 10.40 -0.37
N VAL A 198 -5.40 9.37 0.37
CA VAL A 198 -6.29 8.26 0.74
C VAL A 198 -7.48 8.79 1.58
N LYS A 199 -7.24 9.67 2.56
CA LYS A 199 -8.28 10.22 3.45
C LYS A 199 -9.31 11.08 2.70
N ASN A 200 -8.85 11.92 1.78
CA ASN A 200 -9.61 13.06 1.28
C ASN A 200 -10.16 12.86 -0.15
N THR A 201 -9.81 11.76 -0.81
CA THR A 201 -10.21 11.49 -2.20
C THR A 201 -10.98 10.17 -2.32
N VAL A 202 -11.37 9.83 -3.55
CA VAL A 202 -12.03 8.57 -3.92
C VAL A 202 -11.18 7.31 -3.67
N ILE A 203 -9.88 7.47 -3.38
CA ILE A 203 -8.96 6.34 -3.17
C ILE A 203 -9.46 5.40 -2.06
N LYS A 204 -9.97 5.92 -0.94
CA LYS A 204 -10.52 5.06 0.14
C LYS A 204 -11.69 4.19 -0.35
N ASP A 205 -12.54 4.74 -1.20
CA ASP A 205 -13.74 4.07 -1.69
C ASP A 205 -13.32 2.98 -2.70
N VAL A 206 -12.30 3.25 -3.52
CA VAL A 206 -11.67 2.24 -4.38
C VAL A 206 -11.07 1.10 -3.56
N ILE A 207 -10.39 1.39 -2.45
CA ILE A 207 -9.82 0.34 -1.58
C ILE A 207 -10.93 -0.52 -0.97
N ALA A 208 -11.97 0.12 -0.44
CA ALA A 208 -13.12 -0.58 0.14
C ALA A 208 -13.90 -1.42 -0.90
N LEU A 209 -14.11 -0.89 -2.11
CA LEU A 209 -14.68 -1.67 -3.22
C LEU A 209 -13.81 -2.86 -3.57
N SER A 210 -12.49 -2.67 -3.58
CA SER A 210 -11.56 -3.75 -3.91
C SER A 210 -11.64 -4.89 -2.92
N LEU A 211 -11.77 -4.56 -1.63
CA LEU A 211 -12.03 -5.53 -0.57
C LEU A 211 -13.34 -6.29 -0.81
N ALA A 212 -14.42 -5.59 -1.15
CA ALA A 212 -15.72 -6.21 -1.42
C ALA A 212 -15.70 -7.14 -2.66
N PHE A 213 -14.96 -6.76 -3.71
CA PHE A 213 -14.81 -7.58 -4.92
C PHE A 213 -13.95 -8.83 -4.73
N ILE A 214 -12.98 -8.77 -3.82
CA ILE A 214 -12.02 -9.86 -3.57
C ILE A 214 -12.58 -10.85 -2.53
N ALA A 215 -13.43 -10.38 -1.62
CA ALA A 215 -14.09 -11.23 -0.65
C ALA A 215 -14.88 -12.36 -1.33
N ASP A 216 -14.76 -13.57 -0.78
CA ASP A 216 -15.53 -14.74 -1.22
C ASP A 216 -16.77 -14.92 -0.34
N PRO A 217 -17.97 -14.50 -0.78
CA PRO A 217 -19.19 -14.60 0.03
C PRO A 217 -19.66 -16.05 0.23
N ASP A 218 -19.07 -17.03 -0.46
CA ASP A 218 -19.44 -18.45 -0.37
C ASP A 218 -18.42 -19.28 0.43
N ALA A 219 -17.24 -18.74 0.75
CA ALA A 219 -16.22 -19.42 1.57
C ALA A 219 -16.74 -19.75 2.98
N MET A 220 -16.24 -20.80 3.65
CA MET A 220 -16.69 -21.11 5.01
C MET A 220 -16.29 -19.99 6.00
N PRO A 221 -17.19 -19.56 6.90
CA PRO A 221 -16.85 -18.60 7.94
C PRO A 221 -15.69 -19.08 8.82
N ASP A 222 -14.71 -18.20 9.06
CA ASP A 222 -13.61 -18.42 10.01
C ASP A 222 -13.59 -17.27 11.03
N LEU A 223 -14.28 -17.48 12.15
CA LEU A 223 -14.40 -16.51 13.24
C LEU A 223 -13.05 -16.11 13.86
N THR A 224 -11.98 -16.87 13.58
CA THR A 224 -10.62 -16.52 14.02
C THR A 224 -9.90 -15.56 13.07
N ARG A 225 -10.54 -15.19 11.94
CA ARG A 225 -9.96 -14.35 10.88
C ARG A 225 -10.90 -13.27 10.36
N GLU A 226 -12.20 -13.39 10.61
CA GLU A 226 -13.18 -12.44 10.11
C GLU A 226 -13.00 -11.07 10.76
N VAL A 227 -12.57 -10.11 9.95
CA VAL A 227 -12.68 -8.68 10.26
C VAL A 227 -13.98 -8.16 9.67
N ASN A 228 -14.58 -7.15 10.31
CA ASN A 228 -15.91 -6.64 9.97
C ASN A 228 -17.05 -7.66 10.07
N VAL A 229 -17.05 -8.45 11.14
CA VAL A 229 -18.30 -9.09 11.59
C VAL A 229 -19.16 -7.96 12.16
N SER A 230 -20.00 -7.30 11.34
CA SER A 230 -21.11 -6.51 11.88
C SER A 230 -21.77 -7.42 12.89
N ALA A 231 -21.78 -7.02 14.17
CA ALA A 231 -22.33 -7.83 15.25
C ALA A 231 -23.69 -8.33 14.77
N ALA A 232 -23.80 -9.64 14.52
CA ALA A 232 -25.01 -10.23 13.96
C ALA A 232 -26.17 -9.66 14.75
N VAL A 233 -27.06 -8.91 14.09
CA VAL A 233 -28.25 -8.36 14.75
C VAL A 233 -28.87 -9.54 15.47
N PRO A 234 -28.97 -9.53 16.81
CA PRO A 234 -29.44 -10.69 17.53
C PRO A 234 -30.81 -10.99 16.95
N THR A 235 -30.97 -12.19 16.39
CA THR A 235 -32.24 -12.65 15.87
C THR A 235 -33.18 -12.65 17.06
N ILE A 236 -33.93 -11.55 17.24
CA ILE A 236 -35.03 -11.51 18.19
C ILE A 236 -35.99 -12.55 17.64
N GLY A 237 -35.98 -13.72 18.28
CA GLY A 237 -36.87 -14.80 17.93
C GLY A 237 -38.29 -14.27 17.93
N LEU A 238 -38.91 -14.25 16.76
CA LEU A 238 -40.35 -14.31 16.64
C LEU A 238 -40.76 -15.65 17.26
N ARG A 239 -41.02 -15.63 18.58
CA ARG A 239 -41.85 -16.64 19.21
C ARG A 239 -43.29 -16.30 18.85
N ASN A 240 -43.92 -17.25 18.16
CA ASN A 240 -45.35 -17.30 17.85
C ASN A 240 -46.23 -17.05 19.07
#